data_AF-A0A8H3X6M9-F1
#
_entry.id   AF-A0A8H3X6M9-F1
#
_cell.length_a   1.000
_cell.length_b   1.000
_cell.length_c   1.000
_cell.angle_alpha   90.00
_cell.angle_beta   90.00
_cell.angle_gamma   90.00
#
_symmetry.space_group_name_H-M   'P 1'
#
loop_
_entity.id
_entity.type
_entity.pdbx_description
1 polymer ?
#
loop_
_entity_poly.entity_id
_entity_poly.type
_entity_poly.pdbx_seq_one_letter_code
_entity_poly.pdbx_strand_id
1 'polypeptide(L)' 'MGFPDGMYSVAETTAEKEEFFHWMAYSKFQNIEEIDKGAFSTVFRTKYLNQSGSYEDVAIKIVKDSNRDKDPFLKELKA' A
#
# COMPACT_ATOMS: atom_id res chain seq x y z
N MET A 1 16.44 5.42 -53.72
CA MET A 1 17.21 5.24 -52.47
C MET A 1 16.21 5.26 -51.32
N GLY A 2 15.71 4.08 -50.96
CA GLY A 2 14.71 3.92 -49.90
C GLY A 2 15.39 3.75 -48.54
N PHE A 3 14.71 4.20 -47.50
CA PHE A 3 15.13 4.27 -46.10
C PHE A 3 15.76 2.97 -45.55
N PRO A 4 16.71 3.06 -44.60
CA PRO A 4 17.39 1.88 -44.06
C PRO A 4 16.45 1.04 -43.19
N ASP A 5 16.60 -0.29 -43.30
CA ASP A 5 16.02 -1.31 -42.42
C ASP A 5 16.58 -1.14 -41.00
N GLY A 6 15.97 -0.23 -40.24
CA GLY A 6 16.21 -0.03 -38.83
C GLY A 6 15.44 -1.06 -38.02
N MET A 7 16.20 -2.02 -37.47
CA MET A 7 15.88 -2.97 -36.40
C MET A 7 14.51 -2.86 -35.73
N TYR A 8 13.72 -3.94 -35.83
CA TYR A 8 12.71 -4.26 -34.84
C TYR A 8 13.42 -4.57 -33.51
N SER A 9 13.51 -3.58 -32.63
CA SER A 9 13.65 -3.86 -31.21
C SER A 9 12.29 -4.36 -30.73
N VAL A 10 12.21 -5.66 -30.44
CA VAL A 10 11.19 -6.17 -29.52
C VAL A 10 11.38 -5.41 -28.22
N ALA A 11 10.44 -4.51 -27.91
CA ALA A 11 10.40 -3.88 -26.61
C ALA A 11 10.18 -5.02 -25.60
N GLU A 12 11.23 -5.39 -24.89
CA GLU A 12 11.14 -6.19 -23.68
C GLU A 12 10.24 -5.40 -22.71
N THR A 13 8.94 -5.69 -22.75
CA THR A 13 7.97 -5.14 -21.80
C THR A 13 8.26 -5.83 -20.48
N THR A 14 9.28 -5.32 -19.79
CA THR A 14 9.53 -5.62 -18.40
C THR A 14 8.29 -5.14 -17.68
N ALA A 15 7.49 -6.06 -17.13
CA ALA A 15 6.33 -5.73 -16.32
C ALA A 15 6.84 -5.02 -15.06
N GLU A 16 7.00 -3.70 -15.18
CA GLU A 16 7.27 -2.80 -14.09
C GLU A 16 6.14 -2.96 -13.09
N LYS A 17 6.53 -3.39 -11.89
CA LYS A 17 5.62 -3.69 -10.78
C LYS A 17 5.07 -2.35 -10.30
N GLU A 18 4.02 -1.87 -10.95
CA GLU A 18 3.31 -0.66 -10.55
C GLU A 18 2.86 -0.84 -9.09
N GLU A 19 3.50 -0.11 -8.17
CA GLU A 19 3.12 -0.07 -6.76
C GLU A 19 1.82 0.73 -6.61
N PHE A 20 0.69 0.02 -6.72
CA PHE A 20 -0.61 0.63 -6.48
C PHE A 20 -0.93 0.69 -4.99
N PHE A 21 -0.99 1.90 -4.44
CA PHE A 21 -1.59 2.13 -3.12
C PHE A 21 -3.11 2.03 -3.23
N HIS A 22 -3.72 1.05 -2.55
CA HIS A 22 -5.18 0.92 -2.49
C HIS A 22 -5.73 1.72 -1.30
N TRP A 23 -6.62 2.66 -1.57
CA TRP A 23 -7.34 3.36 -0.52
C TRP A 23 -8.39 2.44 0.13
N MET A 24 -8.35 2.32 1.46
CA MET A 24 -9.34 1.57 2.23
C MET A 24 -10.26 2.52 3.00
N ALA A 25 -11.57 2.35 2.84
CA ALA A 25 -12.54 3.17 3.55
C ALA A 25 -12.61 2.80 5.03
N TYR A 26 -12.46 3.79 5.92
CA TYR A 26 -12.48 3.59 7.37
C TYR A 26 -13.76 2.90 7.87
N SER A 27 -14.90 3.16 7.23
CA SER A 27 -16.20 2.56 7.59
C SER A 27 -16.28 1.05 7.37
N LYS A 28 -15.33 0.44 6.66
CA LYS A 28 -15.29 -1.01 6.43
C LYS A 28 -14.57 -1.78 7.55
N PHE A 29 -13.94 -1.08 8.49
CA PHE A 29 -13.28 -1.69 9.63
C PHE A 29 -14.25 -1.82 10.81
N GLN A 30 -14.19 -2.94 11.53
CA GLN A 30 -15.03 -3.24 12.69
C GLN A 30 -14.20 -3.81 13.84
N ASN A 31 -14.67 -3.61 15.07
CA ASN A 31 -14.03 -4.11 16.28
C ASN A 31 -12.55 -3.67 16.37
N ILE A 32 -12.31 -2.37 16.17
CA ILE A 32 -10.98 -1.78 16.26
C ILE A 32 -10.55 -1.79 17.73
N GLU A 33 -9.53 -2.57 18.03
CA GLU A 33 -9.00 -2.80 19.37
C GLU A 33 -7.51 -2.49 19.38
N GLU A 34 -7.06 -1.64 20.30
CA GLU A 34 -5.62 -1.41 20.52
C GLU A 34 -4.99 -2.67 21.11
N ILE A 35 -3.97 -3.20 20.44
CA ILE A 35 -3.24 -4.39 20.91
C ILE A 35 -1.82 -4.08 21.35
N ASP A 36 -1.25 -2.97 20.88
CA ASP A 36 0.08 -2.54 21.30
C ASP A 36 0.27 -1.02 21.10
N LYS A 37 1.03 -0.42 22.01
CA LYS A 37 1.37 1.01 21.97
C LYS A 37 2.84 1.20 22.25
N GLY A 38 3.58 1.49 21.19
CA GLY A 38 5.01 1.74 21.25
C GLY A 38 5.39 3.22 21.31
N ALA A 39 6.70 3.45 21.36
CA ALA A 39 7.29 4.78 21.29
C ALA A 39 7.02 5.46 19.93
N PHE A 40 6.91 4.69 18.84
CA PHE A 40 6.82 5.21 17.46
C PHE A 40 5.47 4.98 16.78
N SER A 41 4.68 4.01 17.24
CA SER A 41 3.40 3.66 16.61
C SER A 41 2.43 3.02 17.60
N THR A 42 1.16 3.00 17.24
CA THR A 42 0.11 2.21 17.91
C THR A 42 -0.43 1.18 16.92
N VAL A 43 -0.60 -0.06 17.36
CA VAL A 43 -1.10 -1.16 16.54
C VAL A 43 -2.48 -1.57 17.04
N PHE A 44 -3.40 -1.73 16.09
CA PHE A 44 -4.77 -2.13 16.34
C PHE A 44 -5.09 -3.43 15.61
N ARG A 45 -5.83 -4.32 16.26
CA ARG A 45 -6.50 -5.45 15.64
C ARG A 45 -7.89 -5.01 15.18
N THR A 46 -8.31 -5.44 14.00
CA THR A 46 -9.64 -5.11 13.47
C THR A 46 -10.10 -6.18 12.47
N LYS A 47 -11.39 -6.17 12.15
CA LYS A 47 -11.99 -6.93 11.07
C LYS A 47 -12.30 -6.01 9.90
N TYR A 48 -11.77 -6.31 8.72
CA TYR A 48 -12.02 -5.57 7.50
C TYR A 48 -13.06 -6.28 6.65
N LEU A 49 -14.11 -5.56 6.25
CA LEU A 49 -15.09 -6.04 5.28
C LEU A 49 -14.50 -5.93 3.86
N ASN A 50 -14.13 -7.07 3.30
CA ASN A 50 -13.57 -7.14 1.96
C ASN A 50 -14.65 -6.90 0.88
N GLN A 51 -14.22 -6.85 -0.39
CA GLN A 51 -15.14 -6.61 -1.52
C GLN A 51 -16.11 -7.76 -1.76
N SER A 52 -15.76 -8.98 -1.33
CA SER A 52 -16.61 -10.18 -1.42
C SER A 52 -17.67 -10.24 -0.32
N GLY A 53 -17.67 -9.31 0.64
CA GLY A 53 -18.60 -9.28 1.77
C GLY A 53 -18.18 -10.15 2.96
N SER A 54 -16.95 -10.67 2.96
CA SER A 54 -16.37 -11.45 4.07
C SER A 54 -15.51 -10.56 4.96
N TYR A 55 -15.42 -10.93 6.24
CA TYR A 55 -14.50 -10.28 7.17
C TYR A 55 -13.15 -10.98 7.21
N GLU A 56 -12.10 -10.16 7.17
CA GLU A 56 -10.71 -10.59 7.32
C GLU A 56 -10.11 -9.93 8.55
N ASP A 57 -9.37 -10.69 9.35
CA ASP A 57 -8.61 -10.14 10.48
C ASP A 57 -7.39 -9.40 9.93
N VAL A 58 -7.27 -8.11 10.25
CA VAL A 58 -6.18 -7.27 9.80
C VAL A 58 -5.60 -6.45 10.95
N ALA A 59 -4.34 -6.05 10.81
CA ALA A 59 -3.67 -5.15 11.73
C ALA A 59 -3.53 -3.76 11.11
N ILE A 60 -3.94 -2.72 11.84
CA ILE A 60 -3.70 -1.33 11.48
C ILE A 60 -2.56 -0.81 12.34
N LYS A 61 -1.46 -0.37 11.71
CA LYS A 61 -0.36 0.31 12.38
C LYS A 61 -0.42 1.80 12.09
N ILE A 62 -0.63 2.61 13.13
CA ILE A 62 -0.63 4.06 13.05
C ILE A 62 0.71 4.58 13.54
N VAL A 63 1.49 5.17 12.65
CA VAL A 63 2.79 5.79 12.97
C VAL A 63 2.55 7.20 13.52
N LYS A 64 3.23 7.54 14.63
CA LYS A 64 3.12 8.88 15.23
C LYS A 64 3.60 9.94 14.25
N ASP A 65 2.98 11.12 14.31
CA ASP A 65 3.30 12.27 13.46
C ASP A 65 3.19 12.05 11.94
N SER A 66 2.60 10.93 11.49
CA SER A 66 2.36 10.63 10.06
C SER A 66 1.42 11.64 9.38
N ASN A 67 0.63 12.39 10.14
CA ASN A 67 -0.19 13.48 9.65
C ASN A 67 0.59 14.79 9.43
N ARG A 68 1.79 14.91 10.01
CA ARG A 68 2.63 16.11 9.98
C ARG A 68 3.68 16.04 8.87
N ASP A 69 4.30 14.87 8.70
CA ASP A 69 5.28 14.62 7.65
C ASP A 69 5.09 13.21 7.07
N LYS A 70 4.71 13.14 5.79
CA LYS A 70 4.39 11.89 5.10
C LYS A 70 5.61 11.26 4.43
N ASP A 71 6.67 12.03 4.18
CA ASP A 71 7.83 11.57 3.43
C ASP A 71 8.62 10.48 4.16
N PRO A 72 8.85 10.56 5.49
CA PRO A 72 9.49 9.49 6.25
C PRO A 72 8.70 8.18 6.18
N PHE A 73 7.37 8.27 6.26
CA PHE A 73 6.47 7.12 6.20
C PHE A 73 6.48 6.46 4.81
N LEU A 74 6.43 7.26 3.74
CA LEU A 74 6.49 6.74 2.37
C LEU A 74 7.85 6.14 2.03
N LYS A 75 8.94 6.63 2.64
CA LYS A 75 10.27 6.05 2.48
C LYS A 75 10.37 4.65 3.10
N GLU A 76 9.72 4.41 4.24
CA GLU A 76 9.67 3.06 4.85
C GLU A 76 8.91 2.05 3.97
N LEU A 77 7.87 2.49 3.24
CA LEU A 77 7.05 1.60 2.41
C LEU A 77 7.71 1.19 1.09
N LYS A 78 8.69 1.97 0.61
CA LYS A 78 9.43 1.71 -0.63
C LYS A 78 10.70 0.88 -0.44
N ALA A 79 11.03 0.51 0.81
CA ALA A 79 12.29 -0.11 1.20
C ALA A 79 12.28 -1.64 1.04
#